data_AF-A0A0D8L8J5-F1
#
_entry.id   AF-A0A0D8L8J5-F1
#
_cell.length_a   1.000
_cell.length_b   1.000
_cell.length_c   1.000
_cell.angle_alpha   90.00
_cell.angle_beta   90.00
_cell.angle_gamma   90.00
#
_symmetry.space_group_name_H-M   'P 1'
#
loop_
_entity.id
_entity.type
_entity.pdbx_description
1 polymer ?
#
loop_
_entity_poly.entity_id
_entity_poly.type
_entity_poly.pdbx_seq_one_letter_code
_entity_poly.pdbx_strand_id
1 'polypeptide(L)'
;MTSHSVPVLTPLDYHPGLALTLFAPLSHQPWAMLLHSGSAQHQHNRFDILTADPLMTLTTRGDETITEDSRGQRVRQNDDPFQLLDAALAQCGLDPQP
;
A
#
# COMPACT_ATOMS: atom_id res chain seq x y z
N MET A 1 -21.70 5.83 -7.10
CA MET A 1 -20.86 6.94 -7.59
C MET A 1 -19.72 7.13 -6.60
N THR A 2 -18.62 6.40 -6.77
CA THR A 2 -17.42 6.53 -5.93
C THR A 2 -16.62 7.72 -6.44
N SER A 3 -16.64 8.81 -5.67
CA SER A 3 -15.87 10.00 -5.99
C SER A 3 -14.39 9.67 -5.81
N HIS A 4 -13.65 9.58 -6.92
CA HIS A 4 -12.21 9.40 -6.87
C HIS A 4 -11.60 10.72 -6.41
N SER A 5 -11.03 10.76 -5.20
CA SER A 5 -10.17 11.89 -4.84
C SER A 5 -8.92 11.79 -5.71
N VAL A 6 -8.76 12.75 -6.62
CA VAL A 6 -7.52 12.92 -7.37
C VAL A 6 -6.37 13.03 -6.37
N PRO A 7 -5.25 12.29 -6.55
CA PRO A 7 -4.14 12.37 -5.63
C PRO A 7 -3.63 13.81 -5.55
N VAL A 8 -3.51 14.32 -4.33
CA VAL A 8 -2.89 15.62 -4.08
C VAL A 8 -1.38 15.43 -4.18
N LEU A 9 -0.76 16.09 -5.14
CA LEU A 9 0.69 16.02 -5.36
C LEU A 9 1.38 17.18 -4.65
N THR A 10 2.16 16.86 -3.63
CA THR A 10 3.01 17.81 -2.92
C THR A 10 4.48 17.47 -3.19
N PRO A 11 5.24 18.34 -3.89
CA PRO A 11 6.65 18.10 -4.10
C PRO A 11 7.42 18.20 -2.77
N LEU A 12 8.43 17.36 -2.61
CA LEU A 12 9.36 17.37 -1.48
C LEU A 12 10.78 17.57 -2.00
N ASP A 13 11.62 18.25 -1.22
CA ASP A 13 13.03 18.41 -1.53
C ASP A 13 13.76 17.08 -1.40
N TYR A 14 14.11 16.47 -2.54
CA TYR A 14 14.69 15.13 -2.57
C TYR A 14 16.15 15.13 -2.12
N HIS A 15 16.50 14.17 -1.26
CA HIS A 15 17.86 13.73 -1.03
C HIS A 15 17.89 12.21 -0.84
N PRO A 16 19.02 11.51 -1.07
CA PRO A 16 19.08 10.04 -1.01
C PRO A 16 18.66 9.43 0.34
N GLY A 17 18.76 10.18 1.43
CA GLY A 17 18.35 9.73 2.77
C GLY A 17 16.87 10.00 3.11
N LEU A 18 16.13 10.72 2.26
CA LEU A 18 14.81 11.26 2.59
C LEU A 18 13.82 10.15 2.96
N ALA A 19 13.79 9.08 2.17
CA ALA A 19 12.87 7.96 2.40
C ALA A 19 13.07 7.31 3.77
N LEU A 20 14.32 7.11 4.18
CA LEU A 20 14.65 6.57 5.51
C LEU A 20 14.29 7.55 6.63
N THR A 21 14.55 8.84 6.43
CA THR A 21 14.17 9.89 7.39
C THR A 21 12.65 9.94 7.61
N LEU A 22 11.87 9.86 6.54
CA LEU A 22 10.40 9.84 6.61
C LEU A 22 9.85 8.54 7.19
N PHE A 23 10.49 7.39 6.90
CA PHE A 23 10.03 6.09 7.37
C PHE A 23 10.36 5.82 8.84
N ALA A 24 11.48 6.33 9.36
CA ALA A 24 11.92 6.07 10.73
C ALA A 24 10.81 6.22 11.80
N PRO A 25 10.02 7.32 11.86
CA PRO A 25 8.93 7.45 12.82
C PRO A 25 7.74 6.51 12.56
N LEU A 26 7.56 6.00 11.34
CA LEU A 26 6.45 5.11 10.97
C LEU A 26 6.81 3.62 11.11
N SER A 27 8.09 3.29 11.21
CA SER A 27 8.61 1.91 11.16
C SER A 27 8.02 0.92 12.16
N HIS A 28 7.47 1.42 13.27
CA HIS A 28 6.83 0.61 14.31
C HIS A 28 5.33 0.40 14.09
N GLN A 29 4.71 1.14 13.17
CA GLN A 29 3.29 1.05 12.91
C GLN A 29 2.98 -0.20 12.09
N PRO A 30 1.94 -0.97 12.44
CA PRO A 30 1.46 -2.04 11.58
C PRO A 30 1.22 -1.52 10.16
N TRP A 31 1.61 -2.30 9.16
CA TRP A 31 1.42 -2.00 7.73
C TRP A 31 2.20 -0.79 7.19
N ALA A 32 3.09 -0.17 7.98
CA ALA A 32 4.08 0.74 7.42
C ALA A 32 5.09 -0.06 6.58
N MET A 33 5.20 0.28 5.30
CA MET A 33 6.07 -0.41 4.36
C MET A 33 7.00 0.57 3.65
N LEU A 34 8.27 0.19 3.54
CA LEU A 34 9.28 0.89 2.76
C LEU A 34 9.87 -0.07 1.73
N LEU A 35 9.74 0.29 0.44
CA LEU A 35 10.49 -0.31 -0.65
C LEU A 35 11.65 0.64 -0.95
N HIS A 36 12.84 0.27 -0.49
CA HIS A 36 14.05 1.06 -0.65
C HIS A 36 14.92 0.52 -1.79
N SER A 37 15.42 1.40 -2.65
CA SER A 37 16.23 1.04 -3.82
C SER A 37 17.68 0.63 -3.48
N GLY A 38 18.05 0.65 -2.19
CA GLY A 38 19.29 0.06 -1.68
C GLY A 38 20.57 0.74 -2.16
N SER A 39 20.48 1.98 -2.66
CA SER A 39 21.63 2.78 -3.13
C SER A 39 22.47 2.13 -4.23
N ALA A 40 21.94 1.14 -4.96
CA ALA A 40 22.67 0.54 -6.07
C ALA A 40 22.67 1.47 -7.28
N GLN A 41 23.83 1.72 -7.89
CA GLN A 41 23.93 2.44 -9.17
C GLN A 41 23.42 1.56 -10.31
N HIS A 42 22.10 1.43 -10.43
CA HIS A 42 21.44 0.76 -11.55
C HIS A 42 20.21 1.56 -12.00
N GLN A 43 19.95 1.57 -13.30
CA GLN A 43 18.82 2.30 -13.92
C GLN A 43 17.43 1.90 -13.39
N HIS A 44 17.33 0.75 -12.70
CA HIS A 44 16.08 0.23 -12.14
C HIS A 44 15.90 0.53 -10.64
N ASN A 45 16.82 1.28 -10.01
CA ASN A 45 16.81 1.57 -8.57
C ASN A 45 16.53 3.05 -8.29
N ARG A 46 15.68 3.69 -9.11
CA ARG A 46 15.46 5.14 -9.07
C ARG A 46 14.53 5.59 -7.94
N PHE A 47 13.59 4.75 -7.52
CA PHE A 47 12.50 5.15 -6.64
C PHE A 47 12.57 4.45 -5.29
N ASP A 48 12.30 5.22 -4.26
CA ASP A 48 11.89 4.70 -2.96
C ASP A 48 10.39 4.93 -2.82
N ILE A 49 9.66 3.92 -2.35
CA ILE A 49 8.22 3.99 -2.12
C ILE A 49 7.94 3.73 -0.65
N LEU A 50 7.25 4.67 0.00
CA LEU A 50 6.78 4.57 1.37
C LEU A 50 5.26 4.52 1.36
N THR A 51 4.69 3.59 2.12
CA THR A 51 3.24 3.53 2.40
C THR A 51 3.01 3.31 3.89
N ALA A 52 1.88 3.81 4.38
CA ALA A 52 1.40 3.62 5.75
C ALA A 52 -0.12 3.85 5.77
N ASP A 53 -0.76 3.50 6.88
CA ASP A 53 -2.19 3.75 7.12
C ASP A 53 -3.12 3.26 5.98
N PRO A 54 -3.17 1.93 5.74
CA PRO A 54 -3.94 1.38 4.63
C PRO A 54 -5.45 1.60 4.82
N LEU A 55 -6.14 1.94 3.73
CA LEU A 55 -7.62 2.01 3.72
C LEU A 55 -8.27 0.65 3.95
N MET A 56 -7.58 -0.43 3.57
CA MET A 56 -8.02 -1.81 3.68
C MET A 56 -6.79 -2.73 3.72
N THR A 57 -6.88 -3.81 4.51
CA THR A 57 -5.87 -4.88 4.56
C THR A 57 -6.49 -6.21 4.18
N LEU A 58 -5.73 -7.05 3.48
CA LEU A 58 -6.11 -8.43 3.17
C LEU A 58 -5.03 -9.34 3.74
N THR A 59 -5.42 -10.28 4.61
CA THR A 59 -4.50 -11.23 5.24
C THR A 59 -4.96 -12.65 4.94
N THR A 60 -4.21 -13.36 4.10
CA THR A 60 -4.47 -14.77 3.77
C THR A 60 -3.63 -15.72 4.62
N ARG A 61 -4.26 -16.74 5.19
CA ARG A 61 -3.62 -17.83 5.95
C ARG A 61 -4.25 -19.15 5.58
N GLY A 62 -3.51 -20.00 4.86
CA GLY A 62 -4.09 -21.22 4.28
C GLY A 62 -5.19 -20.83 3.29
N ASP A 63 -6.37 -21.42 3.46
CA ASP A 63 -7.51 -21.21 2.57
C ASP A 63 -8.45 -20.07 3.01
N GLU A 64 -8.10 -19.33 4.07
CA GLU A 64 -8.90 -18.20 4.59
C GLU A 64 -8.19 -16.87 4.30
N THR A 65 -8.93 -15.91 3.75
CA THR A 65 -8.55 -14.50 3.65
C THR A 65 -9.43 -13.65 4.54
N ILE A 66 -8.80 -12.82 5.36
CA ILE A 66 -9.48 -11.79 6.16
C ILE A 66 -9.25 -10.43 5.52
N THR A 67 -10.32 -9.80 5.09
CA THR A 67 -10.33 -8.40 4.64
C THR A 67 -10.77 -7.52 5.80
N GLU A 68 -10.02 -6.46 6.09
CA GLU A 68 -10.33 -5.50 7.16
C GLU A 68 -10.24 -4.06 6.64
N ASP A 69 -11.31 -3.28 6.80
CA ASP A 69 -11.32 -1.86 6.42
C ASP A 69 -10.67 -0.97 7.50
N SER A 70 -10.39 0.28 7.16
CA SER A 70 -9.86 1.30 8.10
C SER A 70 -10.75 1.60 9.32
N ARG A 71 -12.00 1.10 9.34
CA ARG A 71 -12.92 1.22 10.48
C ARG A 71 -12.94 -0.04 11.36
N GLY A 72 -12.13 -1.05 11.02
CA GLY A 72 -12.04 -2.32 11.73
C GLY A 72 -13.16 -3.31 11.39
N GLN A 73 -13.93 -3.08 10.31
CA GLN A 73 -14.90 -4.07 9.83
C GLN A 73 -14.17 -5.19 9.11
N ARG A 74 -14.49 -6.44 9.50
CA ARG A 74 -13.78 -7.63 9.03
C ARG A 74 -14.72 -8.58 8.30
N VAL A 75 -14.26 -9.12 7.17
CA VAL A 75 -14.94 -10.16 6.41
C VAL A 75 -13.98 -11.33 6.22
N ARG A 76 -14.49 -12.55 6.39
CA ARG A 76 -13.75 -13.80 6.18
C ARG A 76 -14.24 -14.45 4.91
N GLN A 77 -13.31 -14.86 4.05
CA GLN A 77 -13.60 -15.38 2.72
C GLN A 77 -12.64 -16.53 2.41
N ASN A 78 -13.10 -17.51 1.62
CA ASN A 78 -12.28 -18.64 1.19
C ASN A 78 -12.07 -18.64 -0.34
N ASP A 79 -12.37 -17.50 -0.98
CA ASP A 79 -12.15 -17.30 -2.41
C ASP A 79 -10.66 -17.10 -2.74
N ASP A 80 -10.33 -17.09 -4.03
CA ASP A 80 -8.97 -16.79 -4.50
C ASP A 80 -8.51 -15.41 -3.98
N PRO A 81 -7.38 -15.32 -3.26
CA PRO A 81 -6.91 -14.07 -2.67
C PRO A 81 -6.62 -12.96 -3.69
N PHE A 82 -6.28 -13.31 -4.94
CA PHE A 82 -6.07 -12.32 -5.99
C PHE A 82 -7.39 -11.78 -6.53
N GLN A 83 -8.45 -12.61 -6.61
CA GLN A 83 -9.79 -12.11 -6.95
C GLN A 83 -10.35 -11.20 -5.84
N LEU A 84 -10.06 -11.52 -4.58
CA LEU A 84 -10.40 -10.67 -3.44
C LEU A 84 -9.66 -9.34 -3.48
N LEU A 85 -8.38 -9.34 -3.87
CA LEU A 85 -7.61 -8.13 -4.09
C LEU A 85 -8.21 -7.25 -5.20
N ASP A 86 -8.57 -7.84 -6.34
CA ASP A 86 -9.21 -7.11 -7.44
C ASP A 86 -10.54 -6.47 -6.99
N ALA A 87 -11.35 -7.21 -6.24
CA ALA A 87 -12.60 -6.70 -5.69
C ALA A 87 -12.36 -5.54 -4.70
N ALA A 88 -11.33 -5.64 -3.86
CA ALA A 88 -10.95 -4.59 -2.91
C ALA A 88 -10.44 -3.31 -3.61
N LEU A 89 -9.64 -3.46 -4.68
CA LEU A 89 -9.19 -2.35 -5.52
C LEU A 89 -10.39 -1.63 -6.16
N ALA A 90 -11.31 -2.39 -6.76
CA ALA A 90 -12.53 -1.84 -7.34
C ALA A 90 -13.40 -1.13 -6.29
N GLN A 91 -13.52 -1.68 -5.08
CA GLN A 91 -14.26 -1.05 -3.98
C GLN A 91 -13.64 0.27 -3.54
N CYS A 92 -12.30 0.38 -3.60
CA CYS A 92 -11.58 1.62 -3.35
C CYS A 92 -11.67 2.64 -4.50
N GLY A 93 -12.28 2.27 -5.63
CA GLY A 93 -12.25 3.09 -6.85
C GLY A 93 -10.85 3.15 -7.44
N LEU A 94 -10.10 2.06 -7.38
CA LEU A 94 -8.79 1.93 -8.02
C LEU A 94 -8.92 0.92 -9.15
N ASP A 95 -8.68 1.37 -10.38
CA ASP A 95 -8.64 0.53 -11.58
C ASP A 95 -7.21 0.58 -12.16
N PRO A 96 -6.29 -0.25 -11.61
CA PRO A 96 -4.93 -0.30 -12.13
C PRO A 96 -4.95 -0.91 -13.53
N GLN A 97 -4.60 -0.11 -14.54
CA GLN A 97 -4.34 -0.63 -15.88
C GLN A 97 -3.04 -1.46 -15.85
N PRO A 98 -3.00 -2.62 -16.55
CA PRO A 98 -1.78 -3.41 -16.69
C PRO A 98 -0.67 -2.68 -17.47
#